data_AF-A0A0M0BPR1-F1
#
_entry.id   AF-A0A0M0BPR1-F1
#
_cell.length_a   1.000
_cell.length_b   1.000
_cell.length_c   1.000
_cell.angle_alpha   90.00
_cell.angle_beta   90.00
_cell.angle_gamma   90.00
#
_symmetry.space_group_name_H-M   'P 1'
#
loop_
_entity.id
_entity.type
_entity.pdbx_description
1 polymer ?
#
loop_
_entity_poly.entity_id
_entity_poly.type
_entity_poly.pdbx_seq_one_letter_code
_entity_poly.pdbx_strand_id
1 'polypeptide(L)' 'MSEFQGLKDQLMVIMAETGEVISYVGGVEIRVLDPVIFPWHKVFTILFDLPHDVWMVREDGTFTIKSKPPPV' A
#
# COMPACT_ATOMS: atom_id res chain seq x y z
N MET A 1 17.42 9.60 0.60
CA MET A 1 16.05 9.35 0.09
C MET A 1 15.10 9.53 1.26
N SER A 2 13.93 10.14 1.06
CA SER A 2 12.89 10.11 2.10
C SER A 2 12.42 8.67 2.29
N GLU A 3 12.09 8.29 3.53
CA GLU A 3 11.60 6.95 3.89
C GLU A 3 10.39 6.54 3.04
N PHE A 4 9.51 7.51 2.73
CA PHE A 4 8.38 7.34 1.81
C PHE A 4 8.81 6.92 0.40
N GLN A 5 9.85 7.55 -0.16
CA GLN A 5 10.29 7.24 -1.52
C GLN A 5 10.79 5.79 -1.60
N GLY A 6 11.53 5.32 -0.58
CA GLY A 6 12.00 3.94 -0.52
C GLY A 6 10.85 2.92 -0.43
N LEU A 7 9.87 3.17 0.44
CA LEU A 7 8.67 2.32 0.56
C LEU A 7 7.87 2.29 -0.74
N LYS A 8 7.64 3.46 -1.35
CA LYS A 8 6.91 3.57 -2.62
C LYS A 8 7.61 2.78 -3.72
N ASP A 9 8.93 2.94 -3.88
CA ASP A 9 9.70 2.24 -4.90
C ASP A 9 9.66 0.72 -4.71
N GLN A 10 9.79 0.25 -3.46
CA GLN A 10 9.67 -1.17 -3.13
C GLN A 10 8.29 -1.74 -3.47
N LEU A 11 7.22 -1.03 -3.10
CA LEU A 11 5.84 -1.44 -3.40
C LEU A 11 5.59 -1.46 -4.92
N MET A 12 6.04 -0.44 -5.65
CA MET A 12 5.89 -0.40 -7.12
C MET A 12 6.60 -1.57 -7.82
N VAL A 13 7.80 -1.97 -7.36
CA VAL A 13 8.50 -3.13 -7.92
C VAL A 13 7.71 -4.43 -7.71
N ILE A 14 7.08 -4.59 -6.54
CA ILE A 14 6.36 -5.81 -6.19
C ILE A 14 5.02 -5.90 -6.91
N MET A 15 4.28 -4.79 -6.96
CA MET A 15 2.95 -4.74 -7.57
C MET A 15 2.99 -4.66 -9.09
N ALA A 16 4.11 -4.22 -9.68
CA ALA A 16 4.22 -3.98 -11.11
C ALA A 16 3.03 -3.14 -11.62
N GLU A 17 2.19 -3.69 -12.50
CA GLU A 17 1.02 -3.01 -13.08
C GLU A 17 -0.30 -3.34 -12.34
N THR A 18 -0.25 -4.16 -11.28
CA THR A 18 -1.47 -4.64 -10.59
C THR A 18 -2.02 -3.65 -9.56
N GLY A 19 -1.30 -2.56 -9.27
CA GLY A 19 -1.73 -1.54 -8.32
C GLY A 19 -0.98 -0.22 -8.46
N GLU A 20 -1.54 0.83 -7.85
CA GLU A 20 -0.98 2.19 -7.84
C GLU A 20 -0.70 2.65 -6.41
N VAL A 21 0.41 3.35 -6.17
CA VAL A 21 0.78 3.88 -4.85
C VAL A 21 0.75 5.40 -4.82
N ILE A 22 0.02 5.94 -3.85
CA ILE A 22 -0.08 7.36 -3.56
C ILE A 22 0.35 7.60 -2.11
N SER A 23 0.94 8.77 -1.83
CA SER A 23 1.25 9.17 -0.45
C SER A 23 -0.03 9.46 0.33
N TYR A 24 -0.12 8.96 1.56
CA TYR A 24 -1.27 9.19 2.43
C TYR A 24 -0.84 9.42 3.88
N VAL A 25 -0.92 10.67 4.36
CA VAL A 25 -0.74 11.06 5.78
C VAL A 25 0.39 10.31 6.49
N GLY A 26 1.62 10.40 5.96
CA GLY A 26 2.80 9.74 6.55
C GLY A 26 2.94 8.25 6.23
N GLY A 27 2.01 7.66 5.50
CA GLY A 27 2.11 6.31 4.93
C GLY A 27 1.67 6.28 3.45
N VAL A 28 0.93 5.23 3.08
CA VAL A 28 0.60 4.92 1.68
C VAL A 28 -0.88 4.60 1.50
N GLU A 29 -1.40 4.97 0.34
CA GLU A 29 -2.66 4.47 -0.20
C GLU A 29 -2.34 3.67 -1.46
N ILE A 30 -2.82 2.43 -1.51
CA ILE A 30 -2.59 1.50 -2.61
C ILE A 30 -3.93 1.16 -3.25
N ARG A 31 -4.14 1.59 -4.50
CA ARG A 31 -5.30 1.16 -5.29
C ARG A 31 -4.99 -0.16 -5.98
N VAL A 32 -5.85 -1.16 -5.79
CA VAL A 32 -5.72 -2.47 -6.44
C VAL A 32 -6.42 -2.42 -7.80
N LEU A 33 -5.64 -2.51 -8.88
CA LEU A 33 -6.13 -2.47 -10.26
C LEU A 33 -6.60 -3.84 -10.76
N ASP A 34 -5.85 -4.90 -10.43
CA ASP A 34 -6.25 -6.28 -10.73
C ASP A 34 -6.18 -7.16 -9.46
N PRO A 35 -7.30 -7.37 -8.77
CA PRO A 35 -7.32 -8.11 -7.51
C PRO A 35 -7.03 -9.61 -7.67
N VAL A 36 -7.10 -10.18 -8.88
CA VAL A 36 -6.88 -11.61 -9.10
C VAL A 36 -5.40 -11.94 -9.05
N ILE A 37 -4.56 -11.06 -9.60
CA ILE A 37 -3.10 -11.26 -9.69
C ILE A 37 -2.31 -10.31 -8.77
N PHE A 38 -2.99 -9.42 -8.05
CA PHE A 38 -2.34 -8.54 -7.08
C PHE A 38 -1.54 -9.35 -6.04
N PRO A 39 -0.30 -8.97 -5.71
CA PRO A 39 0.57 -9.72 -4.81
C PRO A 39 0.23 -9.48 -3.33
N TRP A 40 -1.00 -9.80 -2.95
CA TRP A 40 -1.60 -9.54 -1.63
C TRP A 40 -0.65 -9.83 -0.46
N HIS A 41 -0.13 -11.06 -0.40
CA HIS A 41 0.74 -11.50 0.69
C HIS A 41 1.99 -10.62 0.79
N LYS A 42 2.69 -10.37 -0.32
CA LYS A 42 3.93 -9.59 -0.31
C LYS A 42 3.69 -8.14 0.11
N VAL A 43 2.60 -7.54 -0.37
CA VAL A 43 2.22 -6.18 -0.02
C VAL A 43 1.90 -6.09 1.47
N PHE A 44 1.07 -7.00 1.99
CA PHE A 44 0.74 -7.00 3.42
C PHE A 44 1.95 -7.27 4.31
N THR A 45 2.85 -8.18 3.93
CA THR A 45 4.11 -8.39 4.67
C THR A 45 4.86 -7.07 4.84
N ILE A 46 5.07 -6.33 3.76
CA ILE A 46 5.78 -5.04 3.83
C ILE A 46 5.05 -4.02 4.69
N LEU A 47 3.73 -3.92 4.54
CA LEU A 47 2.96 -2.94 5.30
C LEU A 47 2.89 -3.27 6.80
N PHE A 48 2.84 -4.55 7.17
CA PHE A 48 2.80 -5.00 8.56
C PHE A 48 4.19 -5.05 9.23
N ASP A 49 5.27 -5.03 8.47
CA ASP A 49 6.63 -4.85 9.00
C ASP A 49 6.89 -3.38 9.45
N LEU A 50 6.00 -2.46 9.08
CA LEU A 50 6.01 -1.07 9.55
C LEU A 50 5.20 -0.93 10.85
N PRO A 51 5.53 0.03 11.73
CA PRO A 51 4.71 0.37 12.89
C PRO A 51 3.47 1.19 12.48
N HIS A 52 2.70 0.69 11.51
CA HIS A 52 1.55 1.34 10.92
C HIS A 52 0.26 0.58 11.21
N ASP A 53 -0.84 1.31 11.31
CA ASP A 53 -2.16 0.72 11.13
C ASP A 53 -2.37 0.43 9.65
N VAL A 54 -2.88 -0.76 9.33
CA VAL A 54 -3.17 -1.19 7.96
C VAL A 54 -4.63 -1.62 7.88
N TRP A 55 -5.37 -1.08 6.91
CA TRP A 55 -6.76 -1.44 6.68
C TRP A 55 -7.10 -1.40 5.20
N MET A 56 -8.21 -2.06 4.84
CA MET A 56 -8.75 -2.05 3.48
C MET A 56 -10.10 -1.36 3.46
N VAL A 57 -10.35 -0.62 2.39
CA VAL A 57 -11.67 -0.07 2.07
C VAL A 57 -12.04 -0.44 0.64
N ARG A 58 -13.33 -0.32 0.32
CA ARG A 58 -13.83 -0.41 -1.04
C ARG A 58 -14.28 0.96 -1.49
N GLU A 59 -13.62 1.49 -2.52
CA GLU A 59 -13.87 2.82 -3.09
C GLU A 59 -14.00 2.65 -4.62
N ASP A 60 -15.06 3.22 -5.21
CA ASP A 60 -15.36 3.15 -6.65
C ASP A 60 -15.35 1.72 -7.23
N GLY A 61 -15.80 0.75 -6.44
CA GLY A 61 -15.85 -0.66 -6.84
C GLY A 61 -14.51 -1.39 -6.76
N THR A 62 -13.41 -0.68 -6.50
CA THR A 62 -12.04 -1.22 -6.35
C THR A 62 -11.65 -1.38 -4.88
N PHE A 63 -10.65 -2.22 -4.60
CA PHE A 63 -10.06 -2.32 -3.27
C PHE A 63 -8.95 -1.27 -3.12
N THR A 64 -8.97 -0.56 -2.00
CA THR A 64 -7.91 0.37 -1.61
C THR A 64 -7.33 -0.09 -0.28
N ILE A 65 -6.02 -0.33 -0.23
CA ILE A 65 -5.29 -0.63 1.00
C ILE A 65 -4.71 0.69 1.50
N LYS A 66 -4.91 1.00 2.77
CA LYS A 66 -4.37 2.19 3.42
C LYS A 66 -3.46 1.79 4.55
N SER A 67 -2.36 2.52 4.69
CA SER A 67 -1.39 2.34 5.77
C SER A 67 -0.91 3.71 6.25
N LYS A 68 -0.88 3.92 7.56
CA LYS A 68 -0.30 5.12 8.18
C LYS A 68 0.19 4.83 9.60
N PRO A 69 1.10 5.64 10.15
CA PRO A 69 1.42 5.57 11.58
C PRO A 69 0.16 5.73 12.45
N PRO A 70 0.06 5.01 13.57
CA PRO A 70 -1.06 5.17 14.49
C PRO A 70 -1.11 6.61 15.02
N PRO A 71 -2.31 7.14 15.33
CA PRO A 71 -2.43 8.44 15.97
C PRO A 71 -1.67 8.44 17.31
N VAL A 72 -0.90 9.50 17.56
CA VAL A 72 -0.24 9.77 18.84
C VAL A 72 -1.27 10.19 19.88
#